data_AF-A0A935TRN7-F1
#
_entry.id   AF-A0A935TRN7-F1
#
_cell.length_a   1.000
_cell.length_b   1.000
_cell.length_c   1.000
_cell.angle_alpha   90.00
_cell.angle_beta   90.00
_cell.angle_gamma   90.00
#
_symmetry.space_group_name_H-M   'P 1'
#
loop_
_entity.id
_entity.type
_entity.pdbx_description
1 polymer ?
#
loop_
_entity_poly.entity_id
_entity_poly.type
_entity_poly.pdbx_seq_one_letter_code
_entity_poly.pdbx_strand_id
1 'polypeptide(L)'
;MRILNIFLALVMLAFVGVQYNDPDGLLWAVYYAVPAVWCLLVALRPQALRAPAAMPLLWASVAVWFGLMVFYWPAMPNFWRRDVWWEEETAREGMGMMIAWVVVLVAALAARRQRARAA
;
A
#
# COMPACT_ATOMS: atom_id res chain seq x y z
N MET A 1 -4.11 -10.32 12.92
CA MET A 1 -3.78 -9.32 11.88
C MET A 1 -2.91 -8.17 12.37
N ARG A 2 -2.83 -7.88 13.68
CA ARG A 2 -2.01 -6.75 14.19
C ARG A 2 -0.54 -6.85 13.77
N ILE A 3 0.12 -7.98 14.04
CA ILE A 3 1.53 -8.20 13.69
C ILE A 3 1.76 -8.05 12.18
N LEU A 4 0.90 -8.66 11.35
CA LEU A 4 0.96 -8.52 9.90
C LEU A 4 0.86 -7.06 9.45
N ASN A 5 -0.07 -6.27 10.00
CA ASN A 5 -0.21 -4.86 9.62
C ASN A 5 1.01 -4.03 10.08
N ILE A 6 1.58 -4.32 11.25
CA ILE A 6 2.84 -3.66 11.68
C ILE A 6 3.96 -3.99 10.69
N PHE A 7 4.12 -5.27 10.33
CA PHE A 7 5.12 -5.69 9.36
C PHE A 7 4.94 -4.99 8.01
N LEU A 8 3.73 -5.01 7.44
CA LEU A 8 3.45 -4.35 6.16
C LEU A 8 3.65 -2.83 6.23
N ALA A 9 3.31 -2.19 7.35
CA ALA A 9 3.61 -0.77 7.56
C ALA A 9 5.11 -0.50 7.52
N LEU A 10 5.92 -1.33 8.19
CA LEU A 10 7.38 -1.17 8.17
C LEU A 10 7.96 -1.38 6.77
N VAL A 11 7.45 -2.36 6.01
CA VAL A 11 7.85 -2.56 4.60
C VAL A 11 7.52 -1.32 3.76
N MET A 12 6.31 -0.77 3.88
CA MET A 12 5.92 0.44 3.15
C MET A 12 6.74 1.67 3.58
N LEU A 13 7.07 1.82 4.87
CA LEU A 13 7.96 2.88 5.34
C LEU A 13 9.39 2.71 4.84
N ALA A 14 9.88 1.48 4.69
CA ALA A 14 11.17 1.22 4.05
C ALA A 14 11.11 1.64 2.57
N PHE A 15 9.99 1.41 1.87
CA PHE A 15 9.79 1.88 0.49
C PHE A 15 9.80 3.41 0.42
N VAL A 16 9.10 4.11 1.32
CA VAL A 16 9.24 5.58 1.45
C VAL A 16 10.71 5.99 1.64
N GLY A 17 11.40 5.28 2.51
CA GLY A 17 12.79 5.57 2.89
C GLY A 17 13.81 5.33 1.79
N VAL A 18 13.52 4.60 0.71
CA VAL A 18 14.47 4.44 -0.42
C VAL A 18 14.28 5.49 -1.52
N GLN A 19 13.13 6.19 -1.54
CA GLN A 19 12.79 7.17 -2.59
C GLN A 19 13.57 8.50 -2.48
N TYR A 20 14.37 8.73 -1.44
CA TYR A 20 15.15 9.98 -1.35
C TYR A 20 16.19 10.14 -2.47
N ASN A 21 16.51 9.05 -3.18
CA ASN A 21 17.44 9.05 -4.31
C ASN A 21 16.77 9.39 -5.65
N ASP A 22 15.43 9.40 -5.72
CA ASP A 22 14.69 9.51 -6.97
C ASP A 22 14.23 10.96 -7.23
N PRO A 23 14.27 11.45 -8.48
CA PRO A 23 13.88 12.82 -8.83
C PRO A 23 12.40 13.13 -8.55
N ASP A 24 11.53 12.11 -8.61
CA ASP A 24 10.11 12.16 -8.29
C ASP A 24 9.78 11.46 -6.96
N GLY A 25 10.80 11.27 -6.10
CA GLY A 25 10.70 10.48 -4.87
C GLY A 25 9.62 10.93 -3.89
N LEU A 26 9.23 12.22 -3.90
CA LEU A 26 8.12 12.72 -3.08
C LEU A 26 6.78 12.10 -3.46
N LEU A 27 6.51 11.91 -4.76
CA LEU A 27 5.26 11.30 -5.23
C LEU A 27 5.19 9.84 -4.79
N TRP A 28 6.26 9.09 -5.00
CA TRP A 28 6.36 7.69 -4.59
C TRP A 28 6.30 7.52 -3.07
N ALA A 29 6.93 8.42 -2.31
CA ALA A 29 6.79 8.46 -0.86
C ALA A 29 5.33 8.58 -0.43
N VAL A 30 4.51 9.40 -1.10
CA VAL A 30 3.08 9.50 -0.81
C VAL A 30 2.35 8.20 -1.14
N TYR A 31 2.66 7.58 -2.29
CA TYR A 31 2.03 6.32 -2.69
C TYR A 31 2.27 5.17 -1.69
N TYR A 32 3.43 5.15 -1.03
CA TYR A 32 3.75 4.13 -0.01
C TYR A 32 3.33 4.55 1.41
N ALA A 33 3.35 5.84 1.73
CA ALA A 33 2.98 6.33 3.06
C ALA A 33 1.51 6.08 3.39
N VAL A 34 0.59 6.22 2.43
CA VAL A 34 -0.85 6.03 2.71
C VAL A 34 -1.19 4.58 3.08
N PRO A 35 -0.75 3.53 2.35
CA PRO A 35 -0.88 2.14 2.80
C PRO A 35 -0.23 1.88 4.17
N ALA A 36 0.93 2.49 4.45
CA ALA A 36 1.59 2.38 5.75
C ALA A 36 0.71 2.95 6.89
N VAL A 37 0.15 4.14 6.69
CA VAL A 37 -0.73 4.80 7.65
C VAL A 37 -1.97 3.95 7.91
N TRP A 38 -2.62 3.40 6.88
CA TRP A 38 -3.76 2.51 7.06
C TRP A 38 -3.41 1.27 7.88
N CYS A 39 -2.27 0.64 7.59
CA CYS A 39 -1.79 -0.50 8.36
C CYS A 39 -1.54 -0.13 9.84
N LEU A 40 -0.92 1.03 10.11
CA LEU A 40 -0.68 1.51 11.48
C LEU A 40 -1.99 1.83 12.21
N LEU A 41 -2.97 2.44 11.55
CA LEU A 41 -4.29 2.69 12.13
C LEU A 41 -4.99 1.37 12.50
N VAL A 42 -4.96 0.38 11.61
CA VAL A 42 -5.52 -0.97 11.86
C VAL A 42 -4.81 -1.69 13.00
N ALA A 43 -3.49 -1.50 13.14
CA ALA A 43 -2.69 -2.21 14.12
C ALA A 43 -2.64 -1.54 15.51
N LEU A 44 -2.56 -0.22 15.54
CA LEU A 44 -2.22 0.55 16.75
C LEU A 44 -3.36 1.43 17.24
N ARG A 45 -4.27 1.85 16.36
CA ARG A 45 -5.37 2.77 16.67
C ARG A 45 -6.72 2.26 16.14
N PRO A 46 -7.15 1.03 16.49
CA PRO A 46 -8.40 0.47 15.97
C PRO A 46 -9.64 1.29 16.38
N GLN A 47 -9.57 2.13 17.42
CA GLN A 47 -10.66 3.05 17.76
C GLN A 47 -10.88 4.12 16.69
N ALA A 48 -9.83 4.57 15.98
CA ALA A 48 -9.95 5.54 14.89
C ALA A 48 -10.79 4.99 13.72
N LEU A 49 -10.80 3.68 13.54
CA LEU A 49 -11.61 2.99 12.53
C LEU A 49 -13.09 2.89 12.90
N ARG A 50 -13.51 3.37 14.08
CA ARG A 50 -14.92 3.44 14.48
C ARG A 50 -15.63 4.64 13.86
N ALA A 51 -14.90 5.67 13.42
CA ALA A 51 -15.50 6.82 12.75
C ALA A 51 -16.34 6.37 11.52
N PRO A 52 -17.48 7.03 11.24
CA PRO A 52 -18.36 6.63 10.15
C PRO A 52 -17.67 6.69 8.78
N ALA A 53 -16.79 7.67 8.58
CA ALA A 53 -16.03 7.85 7.35
C ALA A 53 -14.82 6.91 7.19
N ALA A 54 -14.34 6.25 8.25
CA ALA A 54 -13.08 5.52 8.21
C ALA A 54 -13.09 4.34 7.22
N MET A 55 -14.14 3.51 7.23
CA MET A 55 -14.24 2.39 6.30
C MET A 55 -14.50 2.82 4.84
N PRO A 56 -15.40 3.79 4.57
CA PRO A 56 -15.52 4.36 3.22
C PRO A 56 -14.19 4.89 2.68
N LEU A 57 -13.42 5.65 3.47
CA LEU A 57 -12.12 6.18 3.07
C LEU A 57 -11.08 5.08 2.82
N LEU A 58 -11.07 4.04 3.65
CA LEU A 58 -10.17 2.90 3.47
C LEU A 58 -10.50 2.14 2.18
N TRP A 59 -11.77 1.86 1.90
CA TRP A 59 -12.18 1.22 0.64
C TRP A 59 -11.98 2.13 -0.59
N ALA A 60 -12.17 3.44 -0.45
CA ALA A 60 -11.82 4.39 -1.50
C ALA A 60 -10.31 4.35 -1.78
N SER A 61 -9.47 4.21 -0.75
CA SER A 61 -8.03 4.02 -0.91
C SER A 61 -7.73 2.70 -1.64
N VAL A 62 -8.42 1.61 -1.35
CA VAL A 62 -8.27 0.36 -2.12
C VAL A 62 -8.58 0.58 -3.60
N ALA A 63 -9.66 1.30 -3.93
CA ALA A 63 -10.03 1.59 -5.31
C ALA A 63 -9.03 2.50 -6.02
N VAL A 64 -8.53 3.55 -5.35
CA VAL A 64 -7.52 4.45 -5.90
C VAL A 64 -6.22 3.71 -6.19
N TRP A 65 -5.73 2.89 -5.25
CA TRP A 65 -4.50 2.12 -5.47
C TRP A 65 -4.68 1.03 -6.52
N PHE A 66 -5.89 0.49 -6.69
CA PHE A 66 -6.20 -0.41 -7.80
C PHE A 66 -6.06 0.32 -9.14
N GLY A 67 -6.64 1.53 -9.24
CA GLY A 67 -6.51 2.37 -10.43
C GLY A 67 -5.05 2.72 -10.73
N LEU A 68 -4.27 3.08 -9.71
CA LEU A 68 -2.83 3.35 -9.86
C LEU A 68 -2.07 2.09 -10.31
N MET A 69 -2.36 0.92 -9.76
CA MET A 69 -1.75 -0.35 -10.21
C MET A 69 -2.04 -0.63 -11.69
N VAL A 70 -3.27 -0.38 -12.15
CA VAL A 70 -3.63 -0.54 -13.57
C VAL A 70 -2.93 0.51 -14.42
N PHE A 71 -2.83 1.75 -13.96
CA PHE A 71 -2.19 2.85 -14.68
C PHE A 71 -0.68 2.62 -14.85
N TYR A 72 0.01 2.18 -13.78
CA TYR A 72 1.44 1.87 -13.78
C TYR A 72 1.73 0.41 -14.18
N TRP A 73 0.81 -0.29 -14.83
CA TRP A 73 1.04 -1.68 -15.20
C TRP A 73 2.23 -1.80 -16.17
N PRO A 74 3.27 -2.61 -15.87
CA PRO A 74 4.43 -2.70 -16.75
C PRO A 74 4.06 -3.32 -18.10
N ALA A 75 4.35 -2.61 -19.19
CA ALA A 75 4.03 -3.07 -20.55
C ALA A 75 5.05 -4.08 -21.11
N MET A 76 6.25 -4.12 -20.55
CA MET A 76 7.34 -4.95 -21.05
C MET A 76 7.19 -6.43 -20.66
N PRO A 77 7.58 -7.36 -21.54
CA PRO A 77 7.54 -8.78 -21.23
C PRO A 77 8.52 -9.11 -20.10
N ASN A 78 8.16 -10.10 -19.28
CA ASN A 78 9.01 -10.58 -18.19
C ASN A 78 9.41 -9.52 -17.14
N PHE A 79 8.62 -8.44 -16.97
CA PHE A 79 8.89 -7.39 -15.96
C PHE A 79 9.12 -7.92 -14.53
N TRP A 80 8.60 -9.11 -14.21
CA TRP A 80 8.78 -9.77 -12.91
C TRP A 80 10.17 -10.40 -12.71
N ARG A 81 10.98 -10.53 -13.76
CA ARG A 81 12.33 -11.08 -13.65
C ARG A 81 13.30 -10.02 -13.13
N ARG A 82 14.22 -10.44 -12.27
CA ARG A 82 15.17 -9.55 -11.59
C ARG A 82 16.02 -8.73 -12.54
N ASP A 83 16.52 -9.35 -13.60
CA ASP A 83 17.30 -8.71 -14.66
C ASP A 83 16.52 -7.62 -15.42
N VAL A 84 15.18 -7.62 -15.33
CA VAL A 84 14.34 -6.58 -15.94
C VAL A 84 14.04 -5.49 -14.93
N TRP A 85 13.37 -5.80 -13.82
CA TRP A 85 12.93 -4.73 -12.89
C TRP A 85 14.05 -4.06 -12.13
N TRP A 86 15.24 -4.65 -12.06
CA TRP A 86 16.39 -4.00 -11.43
C TRP A 86 16.92 -2.82 -12.27
N GLU A 87 16.87 -2.97 -13.60
CA GLU A 87 17.39 -1.98 -14.55
C GLU A 87 16.29 -1.04 -15.06
N GLU A 88 15.05 -1.53 -15.13
CA GLU A 88 13.92 -0.82 -15.75
C GLU A 88 13.00 -0.22 -14.69
N GLU A 89 13.05 1.10 -14.56
CA GLU A 89 12.30 1.87 -13.57
C GLU A 89 10.79 1.61 -13.64
N THR A 90 10.20 1.64 -14.83
CA THR A 90 8.75 1.42 -15.00
C THR A 90 8.28 0.03 -14.56
N ALA A 91 9.13 -0.99 -14.66
CA ALA A 91 8.83 -2.32 -14.12
C ALA A 91 8.86 -2.32 -12.59
N ARG A 92 9.87 -1.69 -11.99
CA ARG A 92 10.01 -1.53 -10.53
C ARG A 92 8.84 -0.76 -9.93
N GLU A 93 8.50 0.36 -10.54
CA GLU A 93 7.37 1.23 -10.19
C GLU A 93 6.03 0.49 -10.23
N GLY A 94 5.74 -0.20 -11.34
CA GLY A 94 4.51 -0.95 -11.49
C GLY A 94 4.37 -2.06 -10.46
N MET A 95 5.44 -2.81 -10.19
CA MET A 95 5.43 -3.82 -9.12
C MET A 95 5.28 -3.18 -7.73
N GLY A 96 5.89 -2.02 -7.50
CA GLY A 96 5.69 -1.22 -6.29
C GLY A 96 4.20 -0.89 -6.06
N MET A 97 3.49 -0.49 -7.12
CA MET A 97 2.04 -0.24 -7.07
C MET A 97 1.22 -1.50 -6.82
N MET A 98 1.60 -2.65 -7.38
CA MET A 98 0.97 -3.95 -7.08
C MET A 98 1.08 -4.28 -5.58
N ILE A 99 2.28 -4.12 -5.00
CA ILE A 99 2.51 -4.36 -3.58
C ILE A 99 1.69 -3.38 -2.75
N ALA A 100 1.75 -2.08 -3.05
CA ALA A 100 1.02 -1.05 -2.31
C ALA A 100 -0.50 -1.31 -2.31
N TRP A 101 -1.06 -1.73 -3.45
CA TRP A 101 -2.47 -2.11 -3.55
C TRP A 101 -2.81 -3.33 -2.67
N VAL A 102 -1.99 -4.39 -2.72
CA VAL A 102 -2.19 -5.57 -1.85
C VAL A 102 -2.14 -5.18 -0.38
N VAL A 103 -1.22 -4.29 0.01
CA VAL A 103 -1.09 -3.83 1.41
C VAL A 103 -2.35 -3.11 1.88
N VAL A 104 -2.86 -2.15 1.12
CA VAL A 104 -4.08 -1.42 1.52
C VAL A 104 -5.32 -2.34 1.51
N LEU A 105 -5.38 -3.32 0.61
CA LEU A 105 -6.43 -4.35 0.61
C LEU A 105 -6.37 -5.22 1.87
N VAL A 106 -5.18 -5.67 2.28
CA VAL A 106 -4.99 -6.43 3.52
C VAL A 106 -5.42 -5.60 4.74
N ALA A 107 -5.09 -4.32 4.78
CA ALA A 107 -5.53 -3.40 5.83
C ALA A 107 -7.07 -3.29 5.87
N ALA A 108 -7.73 -3.13 4.71
CA ALA A 108 -9.19 -3.06 4.59
C ALA A 108 -9.89 -4.33 5.08
N LEU A 109 -9.38 -5.50 4.68
CA LEU A 109 -9.93 -6.79 5.11
C LEU A 109 -9.72 -7.02 6.62
N ALA A 110 -8.56 -6.63 7.16
CA ALA A 110 -8.28 -6.70 8.59
C ALA A 110 -9.21 -5.77 9.39
N ALA A 111 -9.42 -4.53 8.93
CA ALA A 111 -10.33 -3.57 9.56
C ALA A 111 -11.77 -4.07 9.58
N ARG A 112 -12.27 -4.59 8.44
CA ARG A 112 -13.62 -5.16 8.32
C ARG A 112 -13.82 -6.31 9.30
N ARG A 113 -12.85 -7.22 9.40
CA ARG A 113 -12.89 -8.36 10.33
C ARG A 113 -12.87 -7.91 11.79
N GLN A 114 -12.13 -6.85 12.13
CA GLN A 114 -12.13 -6.29 13.49
C GLN A 114 -13.48 -5.68 13.84
N ARG A 115 -14.12 -4.92 12.93
CA ARG A 115 -15.46 -4.35 13.14
C ARG A 115 -16.51 -5.44 13.32
N ALA A 116 -16.50 -6.47 12.48
CA ALA A 116 -17.45 -7.58 12.57
C ALA A 116 -17.36 -8.38 13.88
N ARG A 117 -16.21 -8.33 14.59
CA ARG A 117 -16.03 -8.97 15.90
C ARG A 117 -16.43 -8.10 17.08
N ALA A 118 -16.65 -6.80 16.83
CA ALA A 118 -16.96 -5.81 17.86
C ALA A 118 -18.45 -5.39 17.85
N ALA A 119 -19.22 -5.91 16.89
CA ALA A 119 -20.67 -5.84 16.82
C ALA A 119 -21.26 -7.15 17.36
#